data_AF-A0A1R1Y6H1-F1
#
_entry.id   AF-A0A1R1Y6H1-F1
#
_cell.length_a   1.000
_cell.length_b   1.000
_cell.length_c   1.000
_cell.angle_alpha   90.00
_cell.angle_beta   90.00
_cell.angle_gamma   90.00
#
_symmetry.space_group_name_H-M   'P 1'
#
loop_
_entity.id
_entity.type
_entity.pdbx_description
1 polymer ?
#
loop_
_entity_poly.entity_id
_entity_poly.type
_entity_poly.pdbx_seq_one_letter_code
_entity_poly.pdbx_strand_id
1 'polypeptide(L)'
;MDILDGIRKTGIRTFLKQTLVFLSVLTSAFMVWKSISLMTNCESPAVVVLSGSMEPAFYRGDVLFLGNSASPIQVGEIVVYKVDNKPIPIVHRVMRVHTVKKTGKQYLLTKGDNNNVDDRGLYAKNQLWVEREHIFGRVYGFAPYVGMVTIIMSDYPQLKFALLGLLCILSLFED
;
A
#
# COMPACT_ATOMS: atom_id res chain seq x y z
N MET A 1 8.24 31.05 -26.40
CA MET A 1 9.70 31.16 -26.37
C MET A 1 10.22 31.58 -24.98
N ASP A 2 9.32 31.84 -24.03
CA ASP A 2 9.65 32.39 -22.71
C ASP A 2 10.34 31.43 -21.73
N ILE A 3 10.12 30.12 -21.87
CA ILE A 3 10.79 29.11 -21.02
C ILE A 3 12.29 29.04 -21.36
N LEU A 4 12.63 29.10 -22.66
CA LEU A 4 14.01 29.07 -23.13
C LEU A 4 14.76 30.35 -22.74
N ASP A 5 14.09 31.51 -22.78
CA ASP A 5 14.67 32.78 -22.32
C ASP A 5 14.76 32.89 -20.79
N GLY A 6 13.83 32.26 -20.05
CA GLY A 6 13.90 32.09 -18.60
C GLY A 6 15.12 31.25 -18.17
N ILE A 7 15.35 30.11 -18.83
CA ILE A 7 16.53 29.24 -18.61
C ILE A 7 17.83 29.97 -18.99
N ARG A 8 17.78 30.90 -19.96
CA ARG A 8 18.95 31.69 -20.35
C ARG A 8 19.28 32.82 -19.36
N LYS A 9 18.28 33.34 -18.62
CA LYS A 9 18.44 34.34 -17.54
C LYS A 9 18.91 33.75 -16.22
N THR A 10 18.35 32.62 -15.80
CA THR A 10 18.91 31.83 -14.67
C THR A 10 20.11 31.05 -15.18
N GLY A 11 21.32 31.55 -14.94
CA GLY A 11 22.54 30.88 -15.41
C GLY A 11 22.52 29.37 -15.13
N ILE A 12 23.07 28.56 -16.04
CA ILE A 12 22.98 27.09 -16.06
C ILE A 12 23.28 26.43 -14.69
N ARG A 13 24.14 27.07 -13.89
CA ARG A 13 24.47 26.66 -12.52
C ARG A 13 23.26 26.69 -11.58
N THR A 14 22.42 27.71 -11.66
CA THR A 14 21.20 27.85 -10.84
C THR A 14 20.18 26.78 -11.20
N PHE A 15 19.97 26.56 -12.50
CA PHE A 15 19.08 25.49 -13.00
C PHE A 15 19.52 24.09 -12.54
N LEU A 16 20.83 23.79 -12.67
CA LEU A 16 21.40 22.52 -12.19
C LEU A 16 21.25 22.35 -10.67
N LYS A 17 21.45 23.42 -9.88
CA LYS A 17 21.24 23.39 -8.43
C LYS A 17 19.78 23.13 -8.05
N GLN A 18 18.82 23.81 -8.69
CA GLN A 18 17.39 23.58 -8.45
C GLN A 18 17.00 22.14 -8.80
N THR A 19 17.47 21.64 -9.94
CA THR A 19 17.25 20.24 -10.35
C THR A 19 17.83 19.27 -9.33
N LEU A 20 19.05 19.53 -8.84
CA LEU A 20 19.69 18.70 -7.82
C LEU A 20 18.90 18.67 -6.51
N VAL A 21 18.43 19.83 -6.02
CA VAL A 21 17.60 19.92 -4.80
C VAL A 21 16.28 19.20 -4.98
N PHE A 22 15.63 19.34 -6.14
CA PHE A 22 14.40 18.62 -6.43
C PHE A 22 14.61 17.10 -6.40
N LEU A 23 15.67 16.61 -7.05
CA LEU A 23 16.04 15.19 -7.04
C LEU A 23 16.44 14.68 -5.65
N SER A 24 17.10 15.51 -4.83
CA SER A 24 17.46 15.13 -3.46
C SER A 24 16.23 14.95 -2.57
N VAL A 25 15.21 15.81 -2.72
CA VAL A 25 13.93 15.66 -2.01
C VAL A 25 13.24 14.34 -2.42
N LEU A 26 13.12 14.07 -3.72
CA LEU A 26 12.48 12.83 -4.20
C LEU A 26 13.22 11.57 -3.73
N THR A 27 14.55 11.57 -3.81
CA THR A 27 15.36 10.43 -3.36
C THR A 27 15.28 10.23 -1.85
N SER A 28 15.26 11.31 -1.05
CA SER A 28 15.10 11.21 0.40
C SER A 28 13.77 10.58 0.80
N ALA A 29 12.66 10.98 0.18
CA ALA A 29 11.35 10.40 0.41
C ALA A 29 11.32 8.90 0.03
N PHE A 30 11.89 8.55 -1.11
CA PHE A 30 12.01 7.16 -1.55
C PHE A 30 12.86 6.31 -0.59
N MET A 31 13.98 6.86 -0.09
CA MET A 31 14.84 6.19 0.89
C MET A 31 14.12 5.93 2.21
N VAL A 32 13.33 6.89 2.70
CA VAL A 32 12.49 6.69 3.90
C VAL A 32 11.50 5.54 3.68
N TRP A 33 10.77 5.56 2.56
CA TRP A 33 9.82 4.50 2.24
C TRP A 33 10.47 3.12 2.15
N LYS A 34 11.61 3.02 1.45
CA LYS A 34 12.36 1.75 1.34
C LYS A 34 12.97 1.31 2.66
N SER A 35 13.39 2.23 3.51
CA SER A 35 13.88 1.91 4.85
C SER A 35 12.78 1.26 5.70
N ILE A 36 11.57 1.83 5.70
CA ILE A 36 10.41 1.26 6.40
C ILE A 36 10.06 -0.12 5.84
N SER A 37 10.06 -0.27 4.51
CA SER A 37 9.81 -1.54 3.83
C SER A 37 10.81 -2.64 4.24
N LEU A 38 12.09 -2.30 4.32
CA LEU A 38 13.14 -3.22 4.77
C LEU A 38 12.99 -3.57 6.26
N MET A 39 12.75 -2.57 7.12
CA MET A 39 12.57 -2.78 8.56
C MET A 39 11.37 -3.68 8.89
N THR A 40 10.28 -3.53 8.14
CA THR A 40 9.06 -4.34 8.30
C THR A 40 9.12 -5.66 7.51
N ASN A 41 10.18 -5.89 6.73
CA ASN A 41 10.32 -7.00 5.80
C ASN A 41 9.14 -7.11 4.80
N CYS A 42 8.45 -5.99 4.52
CA CYS A 42 7.23 -5.95 3.74
C CYS A 42 7.41 -4.99 2.57
N GLU A 43 7.16 -5.41 1.34
CA GLU A 43 7.30 -4.55 0.15
C GLU A 43 6.35 -3.33 0.22
N SER A 44 5.16 -3.54 0.79
CA SER A 44 4.13 -2.52 0.95
C SER A 44 3.72 -2.43 2.43
N PRO A 45 4.50 -1.70 3.26
CA PRO A 45 4.28 -1.63 4.71
C PRO A 45 2.98 -0.90 5.10
N ALA A 46 2.32 -0.21 4.17
CA ALA A 46 1.01 0.38 4.38
C ALA A 46 0.09 0.11 3.19
N VAL A 47 -1.16 -0.28 3.47
CA VAL A 47 -2.21 -0.53 2.46
C VAL A 47 -3.54 0.06 2.90
N VAL A 48 -4.42 0.40 1.96
CA VAL A 48 -5.73 0.98 2.24
C VAL A 48 -6.83 -0.06 2.08
N VAL A 49 -7.78 -0.09 3.01
CA VAL A 49 -8.98 -0.96 2.92
C VAL A 49 -9.99 -0.36 1.94
N LEU A 50 -10.34 -1.14 0.91
CA LEU A 50 -11.21 -0.70 -0.18
C LEU A 50 -12.66 -1.22 -0.06
N SER A 51 -12.89 -2.24 0.75
CA SER A 51 -14.18 -2.95 0.90
C SER A 51 -14.57 -3.14 2.36
N GLY A 52 -15.85 -3.44 2.61
CA GLY A 52 -16.39 -3.75 3.95
C GLY A 52 -16.38 -5.23 4.33
N SER A 53 -15.54 -6.06 3.70
CA SER A 53 -15.49 -7.51 3.99
C SER A 53 -14.87 -7.83 5.36
N MET A 54 -14.15 -6.88 5.95
CA MET A 54 -13.50 -6.99 7.25
C MET A 54 -14.26 -6.28 8.38
N GLU A 55 -15.49 -5.81 8.13
CA GLU A 55 -16.29 -5.22 9.20
C GLU A 55 -16.69 -6.28 10.25
N PRO A 56 -16.67 -5.95 11.56
CA PRO A 56 -16.41 -4.63 12.16
C PRO A 56 -14.94 -4.35 12.50
N ALA A 57 -14.00 -5.25 12.16
CA ALA A 57 -12.60 -5.08 12.54
C ALA A 57 -11.90 -3.94 11.78
N PHE A 58 -12.20 -3.81 10.49
CA PHE A 58 -11.72 -2.71 9.64
C PHE A 58 -12.83 -2.21 8.73
N TYR A 59 -12.82 -0.90 8.50
CA TYR A 59 -13.77 -0.21 7.64
C TYR A 59 -13.07 0.30 6.37
N ARG A 60 -13.88 0.53 5.32
CA ARG A 60 -13.40 1.17 4.09
C ARG A 60 -12.74 2.52 4.43
N GLY A 61 -11.52 2.72 3.94
CA GLY A 61 -10.74 3.92 4.20
C GLY A 61 -9.75 3.79 5.36
N ASP A 62 -9.71 2.67 6.07
CA ASP A 62 -8.66 2.43 7.06
C ASP A 62 -7.31 2.16 6.35
N VAL A 63 -6.23 2.70 6.92
CA VAL A 63 -4.86 2.38 6.50
C VAL A 63 -4.33 1.30 7.43
N LEU A 64 -3.91 0.16 6.87
CA LEU A 64 -3.32 -0.95 7.61
C LEU A 64 -1.80 -0.91 7.51
N PHE A 65 -1.15 -1.03 8.66
CA PHE A 65 0.31 -1.17 8.74
C PHE A 65 0.69 -2.65 8.77
N LEU A 66 1.52 -3.04 7.81
CA LEU A 66 1.91 -4.42 7.54
C LEU A 66 3.36 -4.67 7.95
N GLY A 67 3.62 -5.90 8.35
CA GLY A 67 4.98 -6.41 8.46
C GLY A 67 5.04 -7.91 8.17
N ASN A 68 6.17 -8.37 7.66
CA ASN A 68 6.37 -9.75 7.26
C ASN A 68 7.30 -10.49 8.23
N SER A 69 6.68 -10.87 9.35
CA SER A 69 7.12 -11.90 10.30
C SER A 69 7.96 -13.06 9.73
N ALA A 70 9.21 -13.31 10.15
CA ALA A 70 9.79 -14.66 9.95
C ALA A 70 9.06 -15.72 10.80
N SER A 71 8.37 -15.29 11.86
CA SER A 71 7.57 -16.19 12.69
C SER A 71 6.39 -16.79 11.92
N PRO A 72 5.99 -18.03 12.24
CA PRO A 72 4.81 -18.67 11.67
C PRO A 72 3.54 -17.84 11.89
N ILE A 73 2.64 -17.87 10.92
CA ILE A 73 1.31 -17.24 11.01
C ILE A 73 0.40 -18.11 11.87
N GLN A 74 -0.42 -17.47 12.69
CA GLN A 74 -1.32 -18.12 13.63
C GLN A 74 -2.80 -17.89 13.27
N VAL A 75 -3.66 -18.76 13.80
CA VAL A 75 -5.11 -18.60 13.69
C VAL A 75 -5.53 -17.31 14.39
N GLY A 76 -6.40 -16.53 13.75
CA GLY A 76 -6.89 -15.26 14.25
C GLY A 76 -6.11 -14.03 13.77
N GLU A 77 -4.88 -14.20 13.27
CA GLU A 77 -4.12 -13.11 12.66
C GLU A 77 -4.81 -12.62 11.37
N ILE A 78 -4.62 -11.34 11.03
CA ILE A 78 -5.13 -10.75 9.80
C ILE A 78 -3.97 -10.59 8.83
N VAL A 79 -4.11 -11.17 7.65
CA VAL A 79 -3.07 -11.25 6.64
C VAL A 79 -3.51 -10.57 5.37
N VAL A 80 -2.53 -9.98 4.67
CA VAL A 80 -2.69 -9.41 3.35
C VAL A 80 -2.02 -10.36 2.37
N TYR A 81 -2.80 -10.95 1.48
CA TYR A 81 -2.31 -11.90 0.49
C TYR A 81 -2.73 -11.49 -0.91
N LYS A 82 -1.93 -11.90 -1.89
CA LYS A 82 -2.22 -11.70 -3.31
C LYS A 82 -2.61 -13.02 -3.93
N VAL A 83 -3.58 -12.95 -4.83
CA VAL A 83 -3.97 -14.08 -5.67
C VAL A 83 -3.43 -13.83 -7.07
N ASP A 84 -2.89 -14.87 -7.70
CA ASP A 84 -2.43 -14.79 -9.07
C ASP A 84 -3.57 -14.32 -9.99
N ASN A 85 -3.23 -13.43 -10.92
CA ASN A 85 -4.18 -12.76 -11.83
C ASN A 85 -5.18 -11.81 -11.18
N LYS A 86 -5.02 -11.46 -9.89
CA LYS A 86 -5.76 -10.35 -9.26
C LYS A 86 -4.81 -9.18 -8.98
N PRO A 87 -5.11 -7.97 -9.48
CA PRO A 87 -4.24 -6.82 -9.29
C PRO A 87 -4.29 -6.27 -7.85
N ILE A 88 -5.42 -6.47 -7.16
CA ILE A 88 -5.67 -5.91 -5.83
C ILE A 88 -5.47 -7.01 -4.76
N PRO A 89 -4.63 -6.78 -3.73
CA PRO A 89 -4.46 -7.72 -2.64
C PRO A 89 -5.70 -7.80 -1.75
N ILE A 90 -5.87 -8.93 -1.06
CA ILE A 90 -7.02 -9.22 -0.20
C ILE A 90 -6.54 -9.24 1.25
N VAL A 91 -7.29 -8.57 2.13
CA VAL A 91 -7.03 -8.50 3.57
C VAL A 91 -8.08 -9.32 4.29
N HIS A 92 -7.75 -10.47 4.87
CA HIS A 92 -8.71 -11.31 5.59
C HIS A 92 -8.11 -12.02 6.81
N ARG A 93 -8.97 -12.51 7.70
CA ARG A 93 -8.56 -13.21 8.93
C ARG A 93 -8.25 -14.67 8.67
N VAL A 94 -7.18 -15.17 9.28
CA VAL A 94 -6.80 -16.58 9.23
C VAL A 94 -7.73 -17.39 10.13
N MET A 95 -8.50 -18.30 9.53
CA MET A 95 -9.42 -19.19 10.23
C MET A 95 -8.78 -20.53 10.61
N ARG A 96 -7.89 -21.05 9.75
CA ARG A 96 -7.19 -22.32 9.99
C ARG A 96 -5.77 -22.27 9.45
N VAL A 97 -4.87 -22.95 10.15
CA VAL A 97 -3.46 -23.11 9.77
C VAL A 97 -3.12 -24.59 9.80
N HIS A 98 -2.61 -25.12 8.68
CA HIS A 98 -2.00 -26.44 8.63
C HIS A 98 -0.50 -26.28 8.39
N THR A 99 0.30 -26.81 9.30
CA THR A 99 1.77 -26.77 9.19
C THR A 99 2.30 -28.17 8.95
N VAL A 100 3.04 -28.36 7.86
CA VAL A 100 3.66 -29.64 7.52
C VAL A 100 4.94 -29.81 8.33
N LYS A 101 4.95 -30.73 9.32
CA LYS A 101 6.09 -30.92 10.25
C LYS A 101 7.43 -31.20 9.57
N LYS A 102 7.44 -31.85 8.39
CA LYS A 102 8.67 -32.21 7.67
C LYS A 102 9.30 -31.03 6.93
N THR A 103 8.50 -30.09 6.42
CA THR A 103 8.97 -29.00 5.55
C THR A 103 8.81 -27.61 6.17
N GLY A 104 8.05 -27.50 7.26
CA GLY A 104 7.67 -26.22 7.86
C GLY A 104 6.68 -25.40 7.03
N LYS A 105 6.21 -25.90 5.88
CA LYS A 105 5.25 -25.18 5.03
C LYS A 105 3.93 -24.96 5.73
N GLN A 106 3.40 -23.73 5.63
CA GLN A 106 2.11 -23.34 6.19
C GLN A 106 1.07 -23.17 5.08
N TYR A 107 -0.10 -23.76 5.31
CA TYR A 107 -1.29 -23.64 4.48
C TYR A 107 -2.38 -22.97 5.30
N LEU A 108 -2.86 -21.82 4.83
CA LEU A 108 -3.80 -20.98 5.54
C LEU A 108 -5.17 -20.99 4.85
N LEU A 109 -6.23 -21.05 5.65
CA LEU A 109 -7.58 -20.74 5.21
C LEU A 109 -7.96 -19.39 5.78
N THR A 110 -8.34 -18.48 4.92
CA THR A 110 -8.72 -17.11 5.26
C THR A 110 -10.21 -16.89 5.05
N LYS A 111 -10.76 -15.89 5.76
CA LYS A 111 -12.15 -15.45 5.62
C LYS A 111 -12.25 -13.97 6.03
N GLY A 112 -13.04 -13.20 5.29
CA GLY A 112 -13.46 -11.87 5.72
C GLY A 112 -14.39 -11.93 6.94
N ASP A 113 -14.16 -11.03 7.90
CA ASP A 113 -14.94 -11.00 9.15
C ASP A 113 -16.46 -10.85 8.87
N ASN A 114 -16.82 -10.07 7.85
CA ASN A 114 -18.19 -9.82 7.42
C ASN A 114 -18.69 -10.79 6.31
N ASN A 115 -17.89 -11.77 5.88
CA ASN A 115 -18.30 -12.71 4.85
C ASN A 115 -19.02 -13.92 5.46
N ASN A 116 -19.99 -14.53 4.74
CA ASN A 116 -20.67 -15.75 5.21
C ASN A 116 -19.91 -17.05 4.87
N VAL A 117 -18.96 -16.97 3.94
CA VAL A 117 -18.18 -18.10 3.42
C VAL A 117 -16.69 -17.82 3.54
N ASP A 118 -15.87 -18.88 3.49
CA ASP A 118 -14.42 -18.75 3.42
C ASP A 118 -13.94 -18.31 2.02
N ASP A 119 -12.65 -17.95 1.93
CA ASP A 119 -12.09 -17.37 0.73
C ASP A 119 -11.69 -18.37 -0.35
N ARG A 120 -12.05 -19.66 -0.24
CA ARG A 120 -11.67 -20.67 -1.24
C ARG A 120 -12.13 -20.33 -2.65
N GLY A 121 -13.29 -19.68 -2.78
CA GLY A 121 -13.79 -19.18 -4.07
C GLY A 121 -13.02 -17.98 -4.62
N LEU A 122 -12.20 -17.32 -3.80
CA LEU A 122 -11.40 -16.16 -4.18
C LEU A 122 -9.96 -16.51 -4.57
N TYR A 123 -9.47 -17.69 -4.17
CA TYR A 123 -8.13 -18.19 -4.47
C TYR A 123 -7.94 -18.49 -5.97
N ALA A 124 -6.69 -18.76 -6.37
CA ALA A 124 -6.40 -19.13 -7.74
C ALA A 124 -7.07 -20.46 -8.11
N LYS A 125 -7.20 -20.73 -9.42
CA LYS A 125 -7.79 -21.97 -9.90
C LYS A 125 -7.04 -23.18 -9.33
N ASN A 126 -7.76 -24.14 -8.75
CA ASN A 126 -7.23 -25.34 -8.08
C ASN A 126 -6.42 -25.07 -6.79
N GLN A 127 -6.49 -23.86 -6.22
CA GLN A 127 -5.86 -23.54 -4.94
C GLN A 127 -6.90 -23.59 -3.82
N LEU A 128 -6.66 -24.44 -2.81
CA LEU A 128 -7.54 -24.58 -1.64
C LEU A 128 -7.02 -23.87 -0.38
N TRP A 129 -5.76 -23.43 -0.41
CA TRP A 129 -5.04 -22.87 0.73
C TRP A 129 -4.11 -21.75 0.27
N VAL A 130 -3.94 -20.72 1.10
CA VAL A 130 -2.95 -19.66 0.89
C VAL A 130 -1.63 -20.11 1.53
N GLU A 131 -0.58 -20.17 0.72
CA GLU A 131 0.79 -20.43 1.18
C GLU A 131 1.48 -19.15 1.65
N ARG A 132 2.53 -19.30 2.46
CA ARG A 132 3.30 -18.18 3.01
C ARG A 132 3.87 -17.24 1.94
N GLU A 133 4.20 -17.78 0.78
CA GLU A 133 4.80 -17.08 -0.37
C GLU A 133 3.83 -16.03 -0.98
N HIS A 134 2.52 -16.24 -0.86
CA HIS A 134 1.51 -15.31 -1.38
C HIS A 134 1.18 -14.16 -0.41
N ILE A 135 1.79 -14.15 0.78
CA ILE A 135 1.45 -13.23 1.86
C ILE A 135 2.44 -12.07 1.86
N PHE A 136 1.91 -10.87 1.59
CA PHE A 136 2.68 -9.63 1.64
C PHE A 136 3.07 -9.28 3.06
N GLY A 137 2.18 -9.53 4.02
CA GLY A 137 2.42 -9.28 5.43
C GLY A 137 1.19 -9.55 6.27
N ARG A 138 1.37 -9.45 7.58
CA ARG A 138 0.28 -9.43 8.56
C ARG A 138 0.11 -8.03 9.14
N VAL A 139 -1.11 -7.74 9.55
CA VAL A 139 -1.49 -6.43 10.09
C VAL A 139 -1.03 -6.30 11.53
N TYR A 140 -0.30 -5.23 11.86
CA TYR A 140 0.12 -4.92 13.24
C TYR A 140 -0.60 -3.72 13.85
N GLY A 141 -1.18 -2.87 13.01
CA GLY A 141 -1.92 -1.70 13.43
C GLY A 141 -2.67 -1.07 12.27
N PHE A 142 -3.51 -0.09 12.58
CA PHE A 142 -4.25 0.65 11.57
C PHE A 142 -4.48 2.10 11.98
N ALA A 143 -4.69 2.96 10.99
CA ALA A 143 -5.14 4.33 11.17
C ALA A 143 -6.52 4.50 10.53
N PRO A 144 -7.58 4.76 11.32
CA PRO A 144 -8.94 4.76 10.81
C PRO A 144 -9.20 5.95 9.88
N TYR A 145 -9.96 5.73 8.81
CA TYR A 145 -10.42 6.73 7.83
C TYR A 145 -9.35 7.53 7.06
N VAL A 146 -8.05 7.43 7.39
CA VAL A 146 -6.97 8.18 6.73
C VAL A 146 -6.91 7.90 5.22
N GLY A 147 -7.15 6.66 4.84
CA GLY A 147 -7.20 6.21 3.45
C GLY A 147 -8.37 6.77 2.66
N MET A 148 -9.40 7.34 3.30
CA MET A 148 -10.49 8.00 2.58
C MET A 148 -10.00 9.12 1.67
N VAL A 149 -8.93 9.83 2.08
CA VAL A 149 -8.30 10.86 1.23
C VAL A 149 -7.81 10.25 -0.08
N THR A 150 -7.12 9.11 -0.01
CA THR A 150 -6.60 8.41 -1.19
C THR A 150 -7.72 7.85 -2.06
N ILE A 151 -8.79 7.33 -1.45
CA ILE A 151 -9.97 6.83 -2.16
C ILE A 151 -10.66 7.96 -2.91
N ILE A 152 -10.94 9.09 -2.25
CA ILE A 152 -11.58 10.26 -2.87
C ILE A 152 -10.74 10.80 -4.03
N MET A 153 -9.41 10.90 -3.85
CA MET A 153 -8.51 11.34 -4.93
C MET A 153 -8.49 10.37 -6.12
N SER A 154 -8.68 9.08 -5.88
CA SER A 154 -8.78 8.05 -6.93
C SER A 154 -10.15 8.07 -7.62
N ASP A 155 -11.23 8.24 -6.87
CA ASP A 155 -12.62 8.23 -7.35
C ASP A 155 -12.95 9.52 -8.13
N TYR A 156 -12.34 10.65 -7.76
CA TYR A 156 -12.51 11.96 -8.41
C TYR A 156 -11.20 12.53 -8.93
N PRO A 157 -10.69 12.08 -10.10
CA PRO A 157 -9.44 12.56 -10.67
C PRO A 157 -9.41 14.09 -10.89
N GLN A 158 -10.56 14.72 -11.12
CA GLN A 158 -10.69 16.17 -11.28
C GLN A 158 -10.22 16.93 -10.03
N LEU A 159 -10.44 16.38 -8.83
CA LEU A 159 -9.99 16.96 -7.58
C LEU A 159 -8.45 17.04 -7.53
N LYS A 160 -7.77 16.01 -8.02
CA LYS A 160 -6.30 15.98 -8.11
C LYS A 160 -5.79 17.10 -9.02
N PHE A 161 -6.41 17.28 -10.19
CA PHE A 161 -6.02 18.35 -11.11
C PHE A 161 -6.34 19.75 -10.55
N ALA A 162 -7.47 19.91 -9.87
CA ALA A 162 -7.83 21.17 -9.21
C ALA A 162 -6.83 21.54 -8.10
N LEU A 163 -6.42 20.58 -7.27
CA LEU A 163 -5.39 20.77 -6.23
C LEU A 163 -4.03 21.15 -6.82
N LEU A 164 -3.59 20.44 -7.87
CA LEU A 164 -2.34 20.77 -8.56
C LEU A 164 -2.40 22.16 -9.20
N GLY A 165 -3.53 22.51 -9.81
CA GLY A 165 -3.77 23.84 -10.38
C GLY A 165 -3.70 24.93 -9.30
N LEU A 166 -4.35 24.72 -8.14
CA LEU A 166 -4.29 25.65 -7.02
C LEU A 166 -2.88 25.80 -6.47
N LEU A 167 -2.13 24.70 -6.30
CA LEU A 167 -0.72 24.74 -5.88
C LEU A 167 0.15 25.53 -6.85
N CYS A 168 -0.01 25.31 -8.15
CA CYS A 168 0.69 26.10 -9.18
C CYS A 168 0.35 27.59 -9.07
N ILE A 169 -0.93 27.94 -8.89
CA ILE A 169 -1.37 29.32 -8.73
C ILE A 169 -0.75 29.94 -7.46
N LEU A 170 -0.80 29.24 -6.32
CA LEU A 170 -0.22 29.73 -5.06
C LEU A 170 1.30 29.92 -5.17
N SER A 171 2.01 29.00 -5.83
CA SER A 171 3.46 29.12 -6.05
C SER A 171 3.86 30.31 -6.94
N LEU A 172 2.92 30.84 -7.73
CA LEU A 172 3.14 32.07 -8.51
C LEU A 172 2.97 33.35 -7.67
N PHE A 173 2.36 33.25 -6.49
CA PHE A 173 2.15 34.36 -5.55
C PHE A 173 3.09 34.34 -4.34
N GLU A 174 3.89 33.28 -4.18
CA GLU A 174 5.02 33.26 -3.24
C GLU A 174 6.22 33.94 -3.93
N ASP A 175 6.34 35.26 -3.71
CA ASP A 175 7.55 36.06 -4.02
C ASP A 175 8.69 35.82 -3.00
#